data_AF-A0A3C1ZC88-F1
#
_entry.id   AF-A0A3C1ZC88-F1
#
_cell.length_a   1.000
_cell.length_b   1.000
_cell.length_c   1.000
_cell.angle_alpha   90.00
_cell.angle_beta   90.00
_cell.angle_gamma   90.00
#
_symmetry.space_group_name_H-M   'P 1'
#
loop_
_entity.id
_entity.type
_entity.pdbx_description
1 polymer ?
#
loop_
_entity_poly.entity_id
_entity_poly.type
_entity_poly.pdbx_seq_one_letter_code
_entity_poly.pdbx_strand_id
1 'polypeptide(L)'
;KWYNFDIPVSKLQEFANPIYDNAGNYLDNAIALLSGGNQGVNVSLDAVFFYRKDAIPPTSLLGDVNNDSEVSVADVTALVNIILENEAPSVKDYPSADVNKDGEVSVADVTALVNILMEQE
;
A
#
# COMPACT_ATOMS: atom_id res chain seq x y z
N LYS A 1 -15.86 14.64 21.55
CA LYS A 1 -14.87 13.52 21.52
C LYS A 1 -13.95 13.78 20.34
N TRP A 2 -12.66 13.50 20.45
CA TRP A 2 -11.71 13.66 19.35
C TRP A 2 -11.60 12.36 18.56
N TYR A 3 -11.52 12.49 17.24
CA TYR A 3 -11.27 11.41 16.29
C TYR A 3 -10.21 11.93 15.33
N ASN A 4 -9.27 11.08 14.91
CA ASN A 4 -8.24 11.42 13.95
C ASN A 4 -8.30 10.53 12.72
N PHE A 5 -7.82 11.12 11.64
CA PHE A 5 -7.50 10.65 10.30
C PHE A 5 -6.57 11.75 9.74
N ASP A 6 -5.84 11.62 8.62
CA ASP A 6 -5.18 12.80 7.99
C ASP A 6 -5.32 12.78 6.45
N ILE A 7 -4.41 13.42 5.71
CA ILE A 7 -4.40 13.48 4.23
C ILE A 7 -2.94 13.41 3.73
N PRO A 8 -2.61 12.74 2.61
CA PRO A 8 -1.27 12.82 2.00
C PRO A 8 -0.78 14.24 1.77
N VAL A 9 0.44 14.54 2.23
CA VAL A 9 1.10 15.83 1.94
C VAL A 9 1.19 16.10 0.43
N SER A 10 1.42 15.06 -0.38
CA SER A 10 1.44 15.18 -1.85
C SER A 10 0.11 15.65 -2.43
N LYS A 11 -1.03 15.33 -1.79
CA LYS A 11 -2.35 15.73 -2.27
C LYS A 11 -2.65 17.20 -1.95
N LEU A 12 -2.15 17.69 -0.82
CA LEU A 12 -2.21 19.12 -0.47
C LEU A 12 -1.37 19.98 -1.43
N GLN A 13 -0.27 19.42 -1.95
CA GLN A 13 0.67 20.05 -2.89
C GLN A 13 0.05 20.37 -4.26
N GLU A 14 -1.02 19.68 -4.64
CA GLU A 14 -1.80 19.96 -5.85
C GLU A 14 -2.68 21.22 -5.71
N PHE A 15 -3.02 21.61 -4.47
CA PHE A 15 -3.89 22.77 -4.18
C PHE A 15 -3.11 24.01 -3.73
N ALA A 16 -1.88 23.86 -3.24
CA ALA A 16 -0.98 24.96 -2.91
C ALA A 16 0.49 24.55 -3.10
N ASN A 17 1.30 25.39 -3.77
CA ASN A 17 2.74 25.18 -3.91
C ASN A 17 3.52 26.50 -3.69
N PRO A 18 4.35 26.60 -2.64
CA PRO A 18 4.52 25.62 -1.56
C PRO A 18 3.26 25.52 -0.67
N ILE A 19 3.05 24.37 -0.02
CA ILE A 19 1.99 24.21 1.00
C ILE A 19 2.36 25.00 2.26
N TYR A 20 3.62 24.88 2.67
CA TYR A 20 4.21 25.58 3.80
C TYR A 20 5.63 26.00 3.42
N ASP A 21 5.95 27.29 3.53
CA ASP A 21 7.33 27.80 3.29
C ASP A 21 8.33 27.22 4.31
N ASN A 22 7.85 26.87 5.50
CA ASN A 22 8.59 26.14 6.53
C ASN A 22 7.61 25.34 7.38
N ALA A 23 7.59 24.01 7.22
CA ALA A 23 6.70 23.12 7.96
C ALA A 23 6.92 23.14 9.49
N GLY A 24 8.10 23.56 9.97
CA GLY A 24 8.39 23.73 11.40
C GLY A 24 7.72 24.96 12.03
N ASN A 25 7.15 25.86 11.22
CA ASN A 25 6.49 27.09 11.66
C ASN A 25 4.95 27.04 11.54
N TYR A 26 4.38 25.90 11.11
CA TYR A 26 2.93 25.79 10.95
C TYR A 26 2.25 25.56 12.32
N LEU A 27 1.56 26.60 12.82
CA LEU A 27 0.91 26.63 14.13
C LEU A 27 -0.63 26.72 14.05
N ASP A 28 -1.21 26.51 12.85
CA ASP A 28 -2.65 26.64 12.59
C ASP A 28 -3.30 25.28 12.24
N ASN A 29 -4.60 25.29 11.96
CA ASN A 29 -5.42 24.10 11.75
C ASN A 29 -5.30 23.59 10.31
N ALA A 30 -4.65 22.43 10.12
CA ALA A 30 -4.53 21.78 8.80
C ALA A 30 -5.90 21.45 8.17
N ILE A 31 -6.91 21.16 9.00
CA ILE A 31 -8.32 21.04 8.62
C ILE A 31 -9.15 21.65 9.76
N ALA A 32 -10.11 22.51 9.44
CA ALA A 32 -11.09 23.04 10.39
C ALA A 32 -12.51 22.88 9.83
N LEU A 33 -13.41 22.29 10.62
CA LEU A 33 -14.80 22.04 10.24
C LEU A 33 -15.74 22.57 11.33
N LEU A 34 -16.56 23.56 10.99
CA LEU A 34 -17.53 24.18 11.90
C LEU A 34 -18.95 23.70 11.56
N SER A 35 -19.48 22.76 12.35
CA SER A 35 -20.87 22.30 12.24
C SER A 35 -21.85 23.26 12.92
N GLY A 36 -22.02 24.46 12.35
CA GLY A 36 -23.12 25.39 12.62
C GLY A 36 -23.11 26.12 13.99
N GLY A 37 -23.36 27.42 13.98
CA GLY A 37 -23.57 28.23 15.19
C GLY A 37 -24.94 28.03 15.87
N ASN A 38 -25.71 27.01 15.48
CA ASN A 38 -27.08 26.73 15.93
C ASN A 38 -27.24 25.25 16.31
N GLN A 39 -28.17 24.94 17.21
CA GLN A 39 -28.43 23.56 17.63
C GLN A 39 -29.00 22.70 16.48
N GLY A 40 -28.55 21.45 16.39
CA GLY A 40 -29.11 20.42 15.49
C GLY A 40 -28.39 20.19 14.16
N VAL A 41 -27.26 20.85 13.89
CA VAL A 41 -26.48 20.61 12.66
C VAL A 41 -25.60 19.37 12.81
N ASN A 42 -25.83 18.38 11.94
CA ASN A 42 -24.98 17.20 11.82
C ASN A 42 -23.97 17.38 10.68
N VAL A 43 -22.68 17.17 10.97
CA VAL A 43 -21.65 16.92 9.97
C VAL A 43 -21.21 15.48 10.09
N SER A 44 -21.41 14.70 9.02
CA SER A 44 -20.94 13.34 8.87
C SER A 44 -19.83 13.30 7.81
N LEU A 45 -18.69 12.74 8.17
CA LEU A 45 -17.63 12.36 7.25
C LEU A 45 -17.53 10.84 7.24
N ASP A 46 -17.17 10.29 6.10
CA ASP A 46 -16.76 8.90 5.94
C ASP A 46 -15.53 8.86 5.03
N ALA A 47 -14.71 7.81 5.16
CA ALA A 47 -13.55 7.53 4.30
C ALA A 47 -12.57 8.72 4.09
N VAL A 48 -11.83 9.12 5.13
CA VAL A 48 -10.76 10.13 5.02
C VAL A 48 -9.44 9.54 5.52
N PHE A 49 -8.35 9.65 4.74
CA PHE A 49 -7.14 8.85 4.97
C PHE A 49 -5.84 9.60 4.77
N PHE A 50 -4.98 9.45 5.78
CA PHE A 50 -3.56 9.77 5.67
C PHE A 50 -2.85 8.68 4.89
N TYR A 51 -1.95 9.06 3.99
CA TYR A 51 -0.77 8.25 3.72
C TYR A 51 0.36 9.12 3.19
N ARG A 52 1.59 8.80 3.58
CA ARG A 52 2.76 9.26 2.82
C ARG A 52 2.89 8.35 1.60
N LYS A 53 3.28 8.90 0.44
CA LYS A 53 3.37 8.18 -0.85
C LYS A 53 4.31 6.95 -0.82
N ASP A 54 5.14 6.83 0.21
CA ASP A 54 6.22 5.85 0.30
C ASP A 54 5.83 4.57 1.08
N ALA A 55 4.58 4.45 1.53
CA ALA A 55 4.06 3.21 2.10
C ALA A 55 3.28 2.42 1.03
N ILE A 56 3.77 1.21 0.75
CA ILE A 56 3.12 0.21 -0.11
C ILE A 56 1.66 0.03 0.35
N PRO A 57 0.67 -0.03 -0.56
CA PRO A 57 -0.72 -0.24 -0.17
C PRO A 57 -0.85 -1.57 0.61
N PRO A 58 -1.80 -1.67 1.56
CA PRO A 58 -2.04 -2.94 2.22
C PRO A 58 -2.49 -3.99 1.20
N THR A 59 -2.08 -5.25 1.44
CA THR A 59 -2.50 -6.48 0.74
C THR A 59 -2.05 -6.66 -0.72
N SER A 60 -0.73 -6.74 -0.94
CA SER A 60 -0.21 -7.84 -1.77
C SER A 60 0.24 -8.93 -0.80
N LEU A 61 -0.35 -10.12 -0.89
CA LEU A 61 -0.02 -11.23 0.01
C LEU A 61 1.32 -11.85 -0.44
N LEU A 62 2.14 -12.33 0.50
CA LEU A 62 3.41 -12.96 0.14
C LEU A 62 3.10 -14.26 -0.62
N GLY A 63 3.58 -14.38 -1.86
CA GLY A 63 3.21 -15.47 -2.76
C GLY A 63 1.96 -15.23 -3.62
N ASP A 64 1.25 -14.11 -3.47
CA ASP A 64 0.19 -13.66 -4.40
C ASP A 64 0.87 -12.91 -5.55
N VAL A 65 1.28 -13.68 -6.55
CA VAL A 65 2.12 -13.23 -7.67
C VAL A 65 1.25 -12.75 -8.83
N ASN A 66 0.03 -13.28 -8.96
CA ASN A 66 -0.91 -12.85 -9.99
C ASN A 66 -1.76 -11.62 -9.58
N ASN A 67 -1.75 -11.24 -8.29
CA ASN A 67 -2.52 -10.14 -7.67
C ASN A 67 -4.05 -10.37 -7.66
N ASP A 68 -4.50 -11.63 -7.55
CA ASP A 68 -5.91 -11.99 -7.40
C ASP A 68 -6.41 -12.02 -5.95
N SER A 69 -5.51 -11.76 -4.99
CA SER A 69 -5.74 -11.77 -3.52
C SER A 69 -5.86 -13.15 -2.87
N GLU A 70 -5.58 -14.23 -3.60
CA GLU A 70 -5.38 -15.58 -3.05
C GLU A 70 -3.90 -16.00 -3.15
N VAL A 71 -3.51 -17.12 -2.53
CA VAL A 71 -2.20 -17.75 -2.73
C VAL A 71 -2.46 -19.19 -3.14
N SER A 72 -2.16 -19.52 -4.39
CA SER A 72 -2.62 -20.74 -5.02
C SER A 72 -1.62 -21.30 -6.05
N VAL A 73 -2.00 -22.40 -6.72
CA VAL A 73 -1.24 -22.94 -7.85
C VAL A 73 -1.24 -21.99 -9.06
N ALA A 74 -2.16 -21.01 -9.12
CA ALA A 74 -2.14 -19.98 -10.16
C ALA A 74 -0.89 -19.09 -10.03
N ASP A 75 -0.47 -18.77 -8.81
CA ASP A 75 0.71 -17.95 -8.52
C ASP A 75 2.02 -18.65 -8.87
N VAL A 76 2.10 -19.97 -8.66
CA VAL A 76 3.21 -20.80 -9.14
C VAL A 76 3.38 -20.64 -10.66
N THR A 77 2.26 -20.60 -11.39
CA THR A 77 2.29 -20.42 -12.86
C THR A 77 2.69 -18.99 -13.24
N ALA A 78 2.16 -17.98 -12.54
CA ALA A 78 2.53 -16.57 -12.75
C ALA A 78 4.02 -16.32 -12.48
N LEU A 79 4.56 -16.88 -11.39
CA LEU A 79 5.97 -16.78 -11.00
C LEU A 79 6.90 -17.43 -12.02
N VAL A 80 6.56 -18.64 -12.50
CA VAL A 80 7.32 -19.30 -13.58
C VAL A 80 7.33 -18.46 -14.85
N ASN A 81 6.20 -17.84 -15.23
CA ASN A 81 6.16 -16.95 -16.40
C ASN A 81 7.05 -15.71 -16.18
N ILE A 82 7.01 -15.06 -15.02
CA ILE A 82 7.87 -13.91 -14.70
C ILE A 82 9.36 -14.27 -14.84
N ILE A 83 9.77 -15.43 -14.33
CA ILE A 83 11.17 -15.92 -14.40
C ILE A 83 11.59 -16.25 -15.85
N LEU A 84 10.67 -16.68 -16.70
CA LEU A 84 10.96 -17.04 -18.10
C LEU A 84 10.87 -15.87 -19.09
N GLU A 85 10.04 -14.87 -18.80
CA GLU A 85 9.81 -13.71 -19.69
C GLU A 85 10.75 -12.52 -19.39
N ASN A 86 11.38 -12.48 -18.21
CA ASN A 86 12.29 -11.41 -17.80
C ASN A 86 13.71 -11.94 -17.59
N GLU A 87 14.72 -11.31 -18.19
CA GLU A 87 16.13 -11.73 -18.01
C GLU A 87 16.66 -11.53 -16.58
N ALA A 88 16.06 -10.59 -15.82
CA ALA A 88 16.39 -10.29 -14.43
C ALA A 88 15.17 -9.64 -13.73
N PRO A 89 14.14 -10.41 -13.34
CA PRO A 89 13.02 -9.88 -12.58
C PRO A 89 13.50 -9.33 -11.23
N SER A 90 12.99 -8.17 -10.82
CA SER A 90 13.41 -7.52 -9.58
C SER A 90 12.31 -7.53 -8.52
N VAL A 91 12.69 -7.70 -7.25
CA VAL A 91 11.78 -7.63 -6.08
C VAL A 91 11.03 -6.29 -6.01
N LYS A 92 11.59 -5.23 -6.60
CA LYS A 92 10.93 -3.91 -6.66
C LYS A 92 9.72 -3.93 -7.59
N ASP A 93 9.79 -4.69 -8.68
CA ASP A 93 8.72 -4.79 -9.68
C ASP A 93 7.74 -5.92 -9.32
N TYR A 94 8.22 -6.97 -8.64
CA TYR A 94 7.45 -8.14 -8.20
C TYR A 94 7.65 -8.44 -6.70
N PRO A 95 7.15 -7.60 -5.78
CA PRO A 95 7.45 -7.71 -4.34
C PRO A 95 6.83 -8.93 -3.64
N SER A 96 5.79 -9.54 -4.20
CA SER A 96 5.21 -10.80 -3.69
C SER A 96 5.92 -12.06 -4.20
N ALA A 97 6.79 -11.92 -5.21
CA ALA A 97 7.50 -13.02 -5.84
C ALA A 97 8.79 -13.44 -5.10
N ASP A 98 9.35 -12.58 -4.24
CA ASP A 98 10.42 -12.90 -3.29
C ASP A 98 9.84 -13.63 -2.07
N VAL A 99 9.44 -14.88 -2.30
CA VAL A 99 8.73 -15.72 -1.33
C VAL A 99 9.70 -16.22 -0.25
N ASN A 100 10.95 -16.47 -0.63
CA ASN A 100 11.98 -16.96 0.30
C ASN A 100 12.68 -15.82 1.10
N LYS A 101 12.56 -14.57 0.66
CA LYS A 101 13.15 -13.35 1.26
C LYS A 101 14.67 -13.28 1.19
N ASP A 102 15.26 -13.84 0.14
CA ASP A 102 16.69 -13.72 -0.17
C ASP A 102 17.03 -12.44 -0.96
N GLY A 103 16.02 -11.78 -1.54
CA GLY A 103 16.17 -10.53 -2.27
C GLY A 103 16.36 -10.68 -3.78
N GLU A 104 16.27 -11.90 -4.31
CA GLU A 104 16.17 -12.20 -5.74
C GLU A 104 14.72 -12.65 -6.10
N VAL A 105 14.40 -12.80 -7.39
CA VAL A 105 13.15 -13.43 -7.84
C VAL A 105 13.55 -14.58 -8.75
N SER A 106 13.43 -15.82 -8.25
CA SER A 106 14.08 -16.97 -8.86
C SER A 106 13.31 -18.28 -8.71
N VAL A 107 13.88 -19.38 -9.22
CA VAL A 107 13.33 -20.74 -9.06
C VAL A 107 13.36 -21.20 -7.58
N ALA A 108 14.14 -20.53 -6.71
CA ALA A 108 14.10 -20.77 -5.27
C ALA A 108 12.74 -20.37 -4.67
N ASP A 109 12.15 -19.26 -5.15
CA ASP A 109 10.83 -18.79 -4.73
C ASP A 109 9.71 -19.70 -5.17
N VAL A 110 9.80 -20.27 -6.38
CA VAL A 110 8.88 -21.32 -6.86
C VAL A 110 8.86 -22.49 -5.87
N THR A 111 10.02 -22.88 -5.36
CA THR A 111 10.14 -23.97 -4.38
C THR A 111 9.56 -23.57 -3.02
N ALA A 112 9.81 -22.33 -2.56
CA ALA A 112 9.25 -21.80 -1.32
C ALA A 112 7.72 -21.68 -1.37
N LEU A 113 7.18 -21.22 -2.50
CA LEU A 113 5.74 -21.08 -2.73
C LEU A 113 5.04 -22.45 -2.72
N VAL A 114 5.61 -23.47 -3.38
CA VAL A 114 5.07 -24.83 -3.33
C VAL A 114 5.08 -25.40 -1.91
N ASN A 115 6.10 -25.12 -1.09
CA ASN A 115 6.10 -25.53 0.32
C ASN A 115 4.97 -24.85 1.11
N ILE A 116 4.75 -23.54 0.92
CA ILE A 116 3.65 -22.80 1.54
C ILE A 116 2.29 -23.38 1.17
N LEU A 117 2.09 -23.80 -0.10
CA LEU A 117 0.85 -24.43 -0.54
C LEU A 117 0.64 -25.82 0.09
N MET A 118 1.70 -26.61 0.28
CA MET A 118 1.61 -27.91 0.95
C MET A 118 1.38 -27.80 2.46
N GLU A 119 1.73 -26.67 3.10
CA GLU A 119 1.46 -26.41 4.52
C GLU A 119 0.02 -25.93 4.81
N GLN A 120 -0.78 -25.70 3.77
CA GLN A 120 -2.19 -25.27 3.88
C GLN A 120 -3.20 -26.43 3.89
N GLU A 121 -2.75 -27.69 3.69
CA GLU A 121 -3.57 -28.92 3.75
C GLU A 121 -3.61 -29.56 5.16
#